data_AF-A0A9X2ZJM8-F1
#
_entry.id   AF-A0A9X2ZJM8-F1
#
_cell.length_a   1.000
_cell.length_b   1.000
_cell.length_c   1.000
_cell.angle_alpha   90.00
_cell.angle_beta   90.00
_cell.angle_gamma   90.00
#
_symmetry.space_group_name_H-M   'P 1'
#
loop_
_entity.id
_entity.type
_entity.pdbx_description
1 polymer ?
#
loop_
_entity_poly.entity_id
_entity_poly.type
_entity_poly.pdbx_seq_one_letter_code
_entity_poly.pdbx_strand_id
1 'polypeptide(L)'
;MNKEKINRNSQFEKAFSYLKKFGDIAPSAKKTYELLKELSLETSNVQSDILISELNKIQYASNTNSFFYFYFPMVSHILYYKPEYEKDILKYLIGPNFANRTSKVNDMIPLIIGAMNFKLNENEYYLSKESQFWIINEVPKLEKQIQREIEVCWKELDEYESQ
;
A
#
# COMPACT_ATOMS: atom_id res chain seq x y z
N MET A 1 31.06 4.31 7.56
CA MET A 1 29.64 4.16 7.15
C MET A 1 28.81 4.01 8.43
N ASN A 2 27.90 4.95 8.73
CA ASN A 2 27.22 5.02 10.03
C ASN A 2 26.31 3.81 10.32
N LYS A 3 26.40 3.26 11.54
CA LYS A 3 25.56 2.13 12.03
C LYS A 3 24.05 2.38 11.86
N GLU A 4 23.60 3.62 11.97
CA GLU A 4 22.20 3.99 11.77
C GLU A 4 21.73 3.81 10.32
N LYS A 5 22.60 4.13 9.34
CA LYS A 5 22.29 3.96 7.91
C LYS A 5 22.21 2.47 7.54
N ILE A 6 23.07 1.65 8.14
CA ILE A 6 23.06 0.18 7.98
C ILE A 6 21.77 -0.41 8.56
N ASN A 7 21.34 0.05 9.75
CA ASN A 7 20.12 -0.43 10.40
C ASN A 7 18.86 -0.05 9.61
N ARG A 8 18.73 1.20 9.15
CA ARG A 8 17.58 1.63 8.31
C ARG A 8 17.48 0.87 7.00
N ASN A 9 18.61 0.69 6.30
CA ASN A 9 18.63 -0.12 5.08
C ASN A 9 18.19 -1.56 5.37
N SER A 10 18.65 -2.16 6.46
CA SER A 10 18.25 -3.52 6.83
C SER A 10 16.75 -3.64 7.14
N GLN A 11 16.11 -2.61 7.70
CA GLN A 11 14.67 -2.61 7.99
C GLN A 11 13.84 -2.45 6.72
N PHE A 12 14.24 -1.55 5.82
CA PHE A 12 13.61 -1.41 4.50
C PHE A 12 13.65 -2.73 3.72
N GLU A 13 14.84 -3.36 3.62
CA GLU A 13 14.99 -4.61 2.89
C GLU A 13 14.12 -5.74 3.45
N LYS A 14 13.91 -5.78 4.77
CA LYS A 14 13.03 -6.76 5.41
C LYS A 14 11.55 -6.48 5.12
N ALA A 15 11.10 -5.22 5.25
CA ALA A 15 9.72 -4.83 5.00
C ALA A 15 9.29 -5.08 3.54
N PHE A 16 10.18 -4.78 2.61
CA PHE A 16 9.91 -4.95 1.18
C PHE A 16 10.50 -6.23 0.60
N SER A 17 10.83 -7.22 1.44
CA SER A 17 11.45 -8.47 1.01
C SER A 17 10.59 -9.27 0.03
N TYR A 18 9.26 -9.25 0.21
CA TYR A 18 8.32 -9.89 -0.72
C TYR A 18 8.30 -9.18 -2.07
N LEU A 19 8.25 -7.85 -2.10
CA LEU A 19 8.32 -7.07 -3.34
C LEU A 19 9.65 -7.32 -4.06
N LYS A 20 10.77 -7.35 -3.33
CA LYS A 20 12.09 -7.65 -3.86
C LYS A 20 12.12 -9.00 -4.57
N LYS A 21 11.62 -10.06 -3.92
CA LYS A 21 11.52 -11.41 -4.49
C LYS A 21 10.58 -11.43 -5.70
N PHE A 22 9.45 -10.74 -5.64
CA PHE A 22 8.53 -10.65 -6.77
C PHE A 22 9.13 -9.91 -7.96
N GLY A 23 10.07 -8.99 -7.71
CA GLY A 23 10.87 -8.31 -8.73
C GLY A 23 11.74 -9.22 -9.59
N ASP A 24 12.03 -10.45 -9.15
CA ASP A 24 12.73 -11.45 -9.96
C ASP A 24 11.87 -11.98 -11.12
N ILE A 25 10.54 -11.82 -11.01
CA ILE A 25 9.55 -12.33 -11.97
C ILE A 25 8.86 -11.16 -12.70
N ALA A 26 8.63 -10.04 -12.03
CA ALA A 26 7.95 -8.87 -12.57
C ALA A 26 8.88 -7.64 -12.62
N PRO A 27 9.28 -7.16 -13.82
CA PRO A 27 10.15 -5.99 -13.95
C PRO A 27 9.62 -4.72 -13.29
N SER A 28 8.30 -4.51 -13.34
CA SER A 28 7.64 -3.38 -12.67
C SER A 28 7.83 -3.44 -11.15
N ALA A 29 7.67 -4.62 -10.55
CA ALA A 29 7.90 -4.82 -9.12
C ALA A 29 9.35 -4.55 -8.70
N LYS A 30 10.33 -4.96 -9.54
CA LYS A 30 11.73 -4.62 -9.33
C LYS A 30 11.95 -3.11 -9.38
N LYS A 31 11.36 -2.42 -10.35
CA LYS A 31 11.50 -0.97 -10.49
C LYS A 31 10.83 -0.22 -9.32
N THR A 32 9.64 -0.65 -8.91
CA THR A 32 8.95 -0.14 -7.71
C THR A 32 9.82 -0.30 -6.47
N TYR A 33 10.45 -1.46 -6.26
CA TYR A 33 11.35 -1.68 -5.13
C TYR A 33 12.51 -0.68 -5.08
N GLU A 34 13.22 -0.48 -6.20
CA GLU A 34 14.35 0.45 -6.25
C GLU A 34 13.90 1.91 -6.04
N LEU A 35 12.73 2.29 -6.57
CA LEU A 35 12.18 3.64 -6.37
C LEU A 35 11.72 3.87 -4.93
N LEU A 36 11.09 2.88 -4.29
CA LEU A 36 10.68 2.96 -2.88
C LEU A 36 11.89 3.14 -1.96
N LYS A 37 13.03 2.52 -2.29
CA LYS A 37 14.25 2.61 -1.49
C LYS A 37 14.82 4.03 -1.44
N GLU A 38 14.57 4.82 -2.47
CA GLU A 38 15.01 6.21 -2.60
C GLU A 38 13.90 7.23 -2.27
N LEU A 39 12.69 6.76 -1.93
CA LEU A 39 11.55 7.61 -1.68
C LEU A 39 11.76 8.45 -0.41
N SER A 40 11.49 9.74 -0.53
CA SER A 40 11.56 10.71 0.56
C SER A 40 10.61 11.88 0.30
N LEU A 41 10.50 12.80 1.27
CA LEU A 41 9.71 14.03 1.10
C LEU A 41 10.22 14.89 -0.08
N GLU A 42 11.54 14.85 -0.35
CA GLU A 42 12.20 15.64 -1.41
C GLU A 42 12.17 14.96 -2.79
N THR A 43 11.66 13.72 -2.89
CA THR A 43 11.53 13.04 -4.18
C THR A 43 10.65 13.87 -5.11
N SER A 44 11.11 14.11 -6.33
CA SER A 44 10.37 14.97 -7.27
C SER A 44 9.03 14.34 -7.70
N ASN A 45 8.09 15.18 -8.16
CA ASN A 45 6.81 14.70 -8.69
C ASN A 45 7.04 13.73 -9.86
N VAL A 46 7.96 14.03 -10.76
CA VAL A 46 8.28 13.15 -11.90
C VAL A 46 8.74 11.76 -11.43
N GLN A 47 9.60 11.68 -10.41
CA GLN A 47 10.02 10.39 -9.87
C GLN A 47 8.89 9.65 -9.15
N SER A 48 8.02 10.40 -8.48
CA SER A 48 6.85 9.85 -7.79
C SER A 48 5.81 9.34 -8.79
N ASP A 49 5.54 10.07 -9.87
CA ASP A 49 4.68 9.64 -10.98
C ASP A 49 5.19 8.34 -11.61
N ILE A 50 6.51 8.21 -11.81
CA ILE A 50 7.12 6.97 -12.29
C ILE A 50 6.88 5.84 -11.29
N LEU A 51 7.06 6.09 -9.98
CA LEU A 51 6.82 5.09 -8.95
C LEU A 51 5.36 4.61 -8.95
N ILE A 52 4.39 5.52 -9.02
CA ILE A 52 2.97 5.17 -9.09
C ILE A 52 2.65 4.39 -10.37
N SER A 53 3.20 4.82 -11.51
CA SER A 53 3.05 4.12 -12.78
C SER A 53 3.57 2.68 -12.71
N GLU A 54 4.77 2.47 -12.15
CA GLU A 54 5.35 1.13 -11.99
C GLU A 54 4.57 0.28 -11.00
N LEU A 55 4.13 0.84 -9.87
CA LEU A 55 3.26 0.14 -8.91
C LEU A 55 1.98 -0.36 -9.58
N ASN A 56 1.33 0.50 -10.38
CA ASN A 56 0.08 0.18 -11.06
C ASN A 56 0.25 -0.89 -12.16
N LYS A 57 1.47 -1.07 -12.70
CA LYS A 57 1.79 -2.14 -13.65
C LYS A 57 2.02 -3.49 -12.99
N ILE A 58 2.15 -3.55 -11.66
CA ILE A 58 2.32 -4.83 -10.97
C ILE A 58 1.01 -5.60 -11.06
N GLN A 59 1.03 -6.77 -11.70
CA GLN A 59 -0.10 -7.70 -11.76
C GLN A 59 0.13 -8.83 -10.77
N TYR A 60 -0.32 -8.63 -9.52
CA TYR A 60 -0.21 -9.66 -8.49
C TYR A 60 -1.48 -10.52 -8.45
N ALA A 61 -1.49 -11.61 -9.22
CA ALA A 61 -2.63 -12.53 -9.30
C ALA A 61 -2.71 -13.42 -8.04
N SER A 62 -3.60 -13.08 -7.11
CA SER A 62 -3.81 -13.82 -5.87
C SER A 62 -5.22 -13.60 -5.31
N ASN A 63 -5.61 -14.36 -4.27
CA ASN A 63 -6.85 -14.07 -3.53
C ASN A 63 -6.82 -12.66 -2.89
N THR A 64 -8.01 -12.15 -2.54
CA THR A 64 -8.22 -10.79 -2.00
C THR A 64 -7.33 -10.47 -0.80
N ASN A 65 -7.20 -11.38 0.17
CA ASN A 65 -6.38 -11.17 1.37
C ASN A 65 -4.89 -11.06 1.03
N SER A 66 -4.37 -12.00 0.26
CA SER A 66 -2.97 -12.00 -0.17
C SER A 66 -2.65 -10.81 -1.07
N PHE A 67 -3.61 -10.38 -1.91
CA PHE A 67 -3.49 -9.16 -2.70
C PHE A 67 -3.38 -7.93 -1.79
N PHE A 68 -4.31 -7.77 -0.84
CA PHE A 68 -4.26 -6.69 0.15
C PHE A 68 -2.90 -6.66 0.86
N TYR A 69 -2.47 -7.79 1.43
CA TYR A 69 -1.21 -7.85 2.18
C TYR A 69 0.04 -7.66 1.32
N PHE A 70 -0.03 -7.90 0.01
CA PHE A 70 1.07 -7.61 -0.90
C PHE A 70 1.21 -6.10 -1.11
N TYR A 71 0.12 -5.40 -1.41
CA TYR A 71 0.16 -3.95 -1.66
C TYR A 71 0.29 -3.11 -0.40
N PHE A 72 -0.12 -3.63 0.76
CA PHE A 72 -0.22 -2.84 1.98
C PHE A 72 1.09 -2.12 2.37
N PRO A 73 2.28 -2.76 2.42
CA PRO A 73 3.51 -2.05 2.74
C PRO A 73 3.91 -0.99 1.72
N MET A 74 3.60 -1.20 0.44
CA MET A 74 3.92 -0.23 -0.61
C MET A 74 3.03 1.00 -0.49
N VAL A 75 1.72 0.81 -0.39
CA VAL A 75 0.76 1.92 -0.32
C VAL A 75 0.99 2.76 0.93
N SER A 76 1.13 2.14 2.10
CA SER A 76 1.36 2.88 3.35
C SER A 76 2.67 3.66 3.35
N HIS A 77 3.72 3.12 2.72
CA HIS A 77 5.01 3.79 2.64
C HIS A 77 5.00 4.94 1.64
N ILE A 78 4.34 4.77 0.50
CA ILE A 78 4.18 5.84 -0.49
C ILE A 78 3.37 6.98 0.10
N LEU A 79 2.21 6.70 0.69
CA LEU A 79 1.31 7.74 1.20
C LEU A 79 1.82 8.44 2.46
N TYR A 80 2.80 7.85 3.17
CA TYR A 80 3.55 8.58 4.18
C TYR A 80 4.36 9.74 3.58
N TYR A 81 5.08 9.50 2.48
CA TYR A 81 5.95 10.52 1.87
C TYR A 81 5.22 11.42 0.89
N LYS A 82 4.24 10.88 0.17
CA LYS A 82 3.56 11.50 -0.96
C LYS A 82 2.03 11.30 -0.85
N PRO A 83 1.39 11.91 0.16
CA PRO A 83 -0.06 11.76 0.40
C PRO A 83 -0.92 12.23 -0.78
N GLU A 84 -0.41 13.08 -1.65
CA GLU A 84 -1.09 13.58 -2.85
C GLU A 84 -1.51 12.47 -3.84
N TYR A 85 -0.86 11.30 -3.82
CA TYR A 85 -1.18 10.15 -4.69
C TYR A 85 -2.24 9.22 -4.12
N GLU A 86 -2.90 9.59 -3.04
CA GLU A 86 -3.97 8.80 -2.40
C GLU A 86 -4.99 8.27 -3.43
N LYS A 87 -5.49 9.13 -4.32
CA LYS A 87 -6.46 8.79 -5.36
C LYS A 87 -6.00 7.68 -6.30
N ASP A 88 -4.69 7.56 -6.53
CA ASP A 88 -4.15 6.63 -7.51
C ASP A 88 -4.02 5.21 -6.95
N ILE A 89 -3.83 5.09 -5.63
CA ILE A 89 -3.37 3.84 -5.00
C ILE A 89 -4.15 3.40 -3.77
N LEU A 90 -5.04 4.24 -3.20
CA LEU A 90 -5.83 3.83 -2.03
C LEU A 90 -6.74 2.63 -2.35
N LYS A 91 -7.20 2.51 -3.60
CA LYS A 91 -7.96 1.36 -4.11
C LYS A 91 -7.35 -0.01 -3.78
N TYR A 92 -6.02 -0.11 -3.69
CA TYR A 92 -5.34 -1.37 -3.34
C TYR A 92 -5.58 -1.80 -1.89
N LEU A 93 -5.96 -0.87 -0.99
CA LEU A 93 -6.34 -1.18 0.38
C LEU A 93 -7.86 -1.35 0.52
N ILE A 94 -8.66 -0.63 -0.28
CA ILE A 94 -10.11 -0.59 -0.14
C ILE A 94 -10.77 -1.74 -0.92
N GLY A 95 -10.46 -1.89 -2.21
CA GLY A 95 -11.10 -2.84 -3.10
C GLY A 95 -11.11 -4.29 -2.59
N PRO A 96 -9.98 -4.85 -2.12
CA PRO A 96 -9.95 -6.22 -1.59
C PRO A 96 -10.82 -6.41 -0.34
N ASN A 97 -10.91 -5.41 0.53
CA ASN A 97 -11.73 -5.48 1.74
C ASN A 97 -13.21 -5.25 1.44
N PHE A 98 -13.52 -4.40 0.46
CA PHE A 98 -14.84 -4.28 -0.12
C PHE A 98 -15.33 -5.63 -0.70
N ALA A 99 -14.50 -6.30 -1.49
CA ALA A 99 -14.79 -7.62 -2.02
C ALA A 99 -15.00 -8.68 -0.91
N ASN A 100 -14.39 -8.46 0.26
CA ASN A 100 -14.63 -9.24 1.49
C ASN A 100 -15.79 -8.70 2.36
N ARG A 101 -16.71 -7.92 1.76
CA ARG A 101 -17.95 -7.39 2.36
C ARG A 101 -17.78 -6.26 3.38
N THR A 102 -16.62 -5.60 3.44
CA THR A 102 -16.44 -4.38 4.22
C THR A 102 -16.76 -3.16 3.36
N SER A 103 -18.00 -2.66 3.44
CA SER A 103 -18.49 -1.56 2.59
C SER A 103 -18.80 -0.27 3.34
N LYS A 104 -18.38 -0.15 4.61
CA LYS A 104 -18.59 1.04 5.45
C LYS A 104 -17.26 1.61 5.92
N VAL A 105 -17.11 2.93 5.88
CA VAL A 105 -15.92 3.64 6.37
C VAL A 105 -15.58 3.26 7.82
N ASN A 106 -16.60 3.22 8.69
CA ASN A 106 -16.45 2.91 10.11
C ASN A 106 -15.96 1.47 10.38
N ASP A 107 -16.12 0.56 9.42
CA ASP A 107 -15.61 -0.81 9.52
C ASP A 107 -14.25 -0.94 8.82
N MET A 108 -14.03 -0.19 7.74
CA MET A 108 -12.82 -0.21 6.93
C MET A 108 -11.59 0.31 7.69
N ILE A 109 -11.72 1.42 8.42
CA ILE A 109 -10.60 2.02 9.18
C ILE A 109 -10.10 1.04 10.27
N PRO A 110 -10.96 0.52 11.17
CA PRO A 110 -10.54 -0.49 12.14
C PRO A 110 -9.97 -1.75 11.49
N LEU A 111 -10.49 -2.17 10.33
CA LEU A 111 -9.96 -3.32 9.60
C LEU A 111 -8.52 -3.08 9.15
N ILE A 112 -8.21 -1.95 8.52
CA ILE A 112 -6.85 -1.62 8.06
C ILE A 112 -5.87 -1.58 9.24
N ILE A 113 -6.26 -0.95 10.35
CA ILE A 113 -5.45 -0.89 11.58
C ILE A 113 -5.27 -2.29 12.19
N GLY A 114 -6.35 -3.08 12.24
CA GLY A 114 -6.32 -4.47 12.72
C GLY A 114 -5.41 -5.35 11.87
N ALA A 115 -5.43 -5.17 10.55
CA ALA A 115 -4.59 -5.91 9.62
C ALA A 115 -3.10 -5.56 9.80
N MET A 116 -2.77 -4.30 10.08
CA MET A 116 -1.41 -3.89 10.46
C MET A 116 -0.97 -4.63 11.73
N ASN A 117 -1.77 -4.56 12.80
CA ASN A 117 -1.43 -5.20 14.08
C ASN A 117 -1.27 -6.71 13.93
N PHE A 118 -2.17 -7.36 13.20
CA PHE A 118 -2.10 -8.79 12.90
C PHE A 118 -0.80 -9.15 12.20
N LYS A 119 -0.44 -8.43 11.11
CA LYS A 119 0.77 -8.74 10.36
C LYS A 119 2.06 -8.41 11.09
N LEU A 120 2.08 -7.33 11.88
CA LEU A 120 3.24 -7.01 12.72
C LEU A 120 3.47 -8.04 13.82
N ASN A 121 2.41 -8.68 14.32
CA ASN A 121 2.52 -9.79 15.26
C ASN A 121 3.09 -11.07 14.60
N GLU A 122 2.78 -11.32 13.32
CA GLU A 122 3.38 -12.43 12.56
C GLU A 122 4.83 -12.13 12.15
N ASN A 123 5.12 -10.88 11.78
CA ASN A 123 6.42 -10.43 11.31
C ASN A 123 6.62 -8.96 11.70
N GLU A 124 7.48 -8.72 12.70
CA GLU A 124 7.77 -7.38 13.23
C GLU A 124 8.30 -6.39 12.16
N TYR A 125 8.85 -6.90 11.06
CA TYR A 125 9.39 -6.11 9.97
C TYR A 125 8.40 -5.89 8.82
N TYR A 126 7.16 -6.37 8.90
CA TYR A 126 6.22 -6.32 7.77
C TYR A 126 5.96 -4.89 7.25
N LEU A 127 5.98 -3.89 8.14
CA LEU A 127 5.79 -2.48 7.79
C LEU A 127 6.91 -1.62 8.35
N SER A 128 7.36 -0.63 7.57
CA SER A 128 8.30 0.38 8.06
C SER A 128 7.65 1.26 9.13
N LYS A 129 8.45 1.97 9.94
CA LYS A 129 7.92 2.86 10.98
C LYS A 129 7.07 3.98 10.40
N GLU A 130 7.46 4.48 9.23
CA GLU A 130 6.75 5.49 8.45
C GLU A 130 5.37 4.97 8.01
N SER A 131 5.32 3.74 7.52
CA SER A 131 4.05 3.07 7.19
C SER A 131 3.13 2.95 8.39
N GLN A 132 3.65 2.48 9.52
CA GLN A 132 2.89 2.36 10.77
C GLN A 132 2.37 3.73 11.24
N PHE A 133 3.21 4.76 11.16
CA PHE A 133 2.82 6.13 11.50
C PHE A 133 1.65 6.61 10.63
N TRP A 134 1.75 6.43 9.30
CA TRP A 134 0.68 6.84 8.39
C TRP A 134 -0.62 6.08 8.67
N ILE A 135 -0.56 4.77 8.89
CA ILE A 135 -1.74 3.95 9.20
C ILE A 135 -2.44 4.41 10.48
N ILE A 136 -1.68 4.69 11.54
CA ILE A 136 -2.24 5.06 12.85
C ILE A 136 -2.80 6.48 12.84
N ASN A 137 -2.10 7.42 12.19
CA ASN A 137 -2.38 8.85 12.35
C ASN A 137 -3.11 9.47 11.17
N GLU A 138 -2.93 8.95 9.96
CA GLU A 138 -3.47 9.56 8.74
C GLU A 138 -4.69 8.81 8.20
N VAL A 139 -4.69 7.47 8.20
CA VAL A 139 -5.86 6.69 7.72
C VAL A 139 -7.18 7.08 8.42
N PRO A 140 -7.24 7.32 9.75
CA PRO A 140 -8.48 7.77 10.39
C PRO A 140 -9.02 9.10 9.88
N LYS A 141 -8.18 9.94 9.25
CA LYS A 141 -8.57 11.23 8.69
C LYS A 141 -9.06 11.13 7.23
N LEU A 142 -8.91 9.95 6.61
CA LEU A 142 -9.23 9.71 5.19
C LEU A 142 -10.67 9.24 4.97
N GLU A 143 -11.60 9.52 5.87
CA GLU A 143 -12.99 9.04 5.78
C GLU A 143 -13.64 9.34 4.41
N LYS A 144 -13.47 10.56 3.90
CA LYS A 144 -14.03 10.98 2.60
C LYS A 144 -13.39 10.24 1.43
N GLN A 145 -12.09 10.00 1.49
CA GLN A 145 -11.32 9.30 0.49
C GLN A 145 -11.70 7.81 0.46
N ILE A 146 -11.81 7.18 1.63
CA ILE A 146 -12.27 5.80 1.77
C ILE A 146 -13.70 5.65 1.23
N GLN A 147 -14.60 6.58 1.60
CA GLN A 147 -15.97 6.58 1.09
C GLN A 147 -16.00 6.67 -0.44
N ARG A 148 -15.19 7.55 -1.03
CA ARG A 148 -15.06 7.69 -2.49
C ARG A 148 -14.62 6.37 -3.16
N GLU A 149 -13.62 5.69 -2.61
CA GLU A 149 -13.15 4.41 -3.17
C GLU A 149 -14.21 3.29 -3.02
N ILE A 150 -14.99 3.29 -1.93
CA ILE A 150 -16.12 2.37 -1.76
C ILE A 150 -17.21 2.63 -2.82
N GLU A 151 -17.51 3.90 -3.12
CA GLU A 151 -18.47 4.27 -4.16
C GLU A 151 -18.02 3.84 -5.55
N VAL A 152 -16.71 3.94 -5.84
CA VAL A 152 -16.13 3.38 -7.08
C VAL A 152 -16.37 1.87 -7.15
N CYS A 153 -16.12 1.13 -6.07
CA CYS A 153 -16.33 -0.32 -6.04
C CYS A 153 -17.80 -0.71 -6.28
N TRP A 154 -18.75 0.02 -5.70
CA TRP A 154 -20.18 -0.21 -5.96
C TRP A 154 -20.54 0.03 -7.43
N LYS A 155 -20.04 1.13 -8.01
CA LYS A 155 -20.30 1.46 -9.41
C LYS A 155 -19.76 0.37 -10.36
N GLU A 156 -18.55 -0.13 -10.09
CA GLU A 156 -17.95 -1.21 -10.88
C GLU A 156 -18.77 -2.51 -10.75
N LEU A 157 -19.34 -2.80 -9.58
CA LEU A 157 -20.21 -3.96 -9.37
C LEU A 157 -21.54 -3.82 -10.15
N ASP A 158 -22.18 -2.66 -10.09
CA ASP A 158 -23.44 -2.39 -10.81
C ASP A 158 -23.25 -2.50 -12.34
N GLU A 159 -22.11 -2.02 -12.86
CA GLU A 159 -21.75 -2.16 -14.28
C GLU A 159 -21.48 -3.61 -14.68
N TYR A 160 -21.00 -4.45 -13.77
CA TYR A 160 -20.80 -5.88 -14.00
C TYR A 160 -22.11 -6.67 -13.98
N GLU A 161 -23.03 -6.35 -13.07
CA GLU A 161 -24.35 -7.01 -12.98
C GLU A 161 -25.29 -6.62 -14.14
N SER A 162 -24.98 -5.54 -14.86
CA SER A 162 -25.76 -5.05 -15.99
C SER A 162 -25.33 -5.64 -17.36
N GLN A 163 -24.30 -6.51 -17.39
CA GLN A 163 -23.78 -7.18 -18.59
C GLN A 163 -24.30 -8.62 -18.72
#